data_AF-A0A9P3B653-F1
#
_entry.id   AF-A0A9P3B653-F1
#
_cell.length_a   1.000
_cell.length_b   1.000
_cell.length_c   1.000
_cell.angle_alpha   90.00
_cell.angle_beta   90.00
_cell.angle_gamma   90.00
#
_symmetry.space_group_name_H-M   'P 1'
#
loop_
_entity.id
_entity.type
_entity.pdbx_description
1 polymer ?
#
loop_
_entity_poly.entity_id
_entity_poly.type
_entity_poly.pdbx_seq_one_letter_code
_entity_poly.pdbx_strand_id
1 'polypeptide(L)'
;MAPAVSHTQIFYNPKASNAIPVDSPADARAQLESFLRSDPETNLLLKLSWDNLNSQPVRQILGAVRRRYRVEYDPEYEVLKVKPMPSPLHSALDECIARSLTEAYLTVLTPDEARCILPLDKSRLLCRAPTLSPGKKPFAWTKDPDFTICFKESGHDAVLRVVFEVGFTEAYADLLRDASQWLLRSGDEVKLAIIIKVDEDQRQLHCRRRTEEFTSSLSNLISKYGDAESRHCHNIKANGAVLEPTYHLYEAIKSEITASDWVGQISAYMEMWEMNGGRPALRGSRIDILPTPSNPRDPEIRITDLIPEDRRTLFTDLDESKTIRLDMGFYREALNQAMPYTGFIRAVKVIRPLDKYEKEPDYE
;
A
#
# COMPACT_ATOMS: atom_id res chain seq x y z
N MET A 1 23.25 38.87 10.29
CA MET A 1 24.13 37.80 9.81
C MET A 1 23.67 36.49 10.45
N ALA A 2 23.05 35.61 9.68
CA ALA A 2 22.65 34.29 10.17
C ALA A 2 23.84 33.31 10.09
N PRO A 3 24.00 32.38 11.05
CA PRO A 3 25.17 31.50 11.08
C PRO A 3 25.08 30.45 9.96
N ALA A 4 26.23 30.18 9.34
CA ALA A 4 26.38 29.15 8.32
C ALA A 4 26.11 27.77 8.93
N VAL A 5 25.10 27.08 8.40
CA VAL A 5 24.79 25.69 8.76
C VAL A 5 25.89 24.80 8.15
N SER A 6 26.71 24.21 9.03
CA SER A 6 27.69 23.21 8.65
C SER A 6 26.95 21.97 8.14
N HIS A 7 27.08 21.68 6.85
CA HIS A 7 26.59 20.44 6.25
C HIS A 7 27.52 19.29 6.64
N THR A 8 27.20 18.61 7.73
CA THR A 8 27.85 17.34 8.07
C THR A 8 27.48 16.29 7.02
N GLN A 9 28.42 15.95 6.13
CA GLN A 9 28.27 14.83 5.20
C GLN A 9 28.22 13.52 6.00
N ILE A 10 27.02 12.97 6.19
CA ILE A 10 26.87 11.62 6.70
C ILE A 10 27.00 10.67 5.51
N PHE A 11 28.09 9.91 5.48
CA PHE A 11 28.27 8.83 4.52
C PHE A 11 27.18 7.77 4.70
N TYR A 12 26.42 7.50 3.65
CA TYR A 12 25.53 6.35 3.58
C TYR A 12 26.39 5.09 3.74
N ASN A 13 26.14 4.32 4.81
CA ASN A 13 26.80 3.05 5.03
C ASN A 13 25.89 1.93 4.47
N PRO A 14 26.20 1.36 3.29
CA PRO A 14 25.38 0.31 2.65
C PRO A 14 25.23 -0.97 3.49
N LYS A 15 25.96 -1.10 4.61
CA LYS A 15 25.84 -2.22 5.56
C LYS A 15 24.60 -2.18 6.47
N ALA A 16 23.72 -1.17 6.34
CA ALA A 16 22.52 -1.03 7.17
C ALA A 16 21.19 -1.28 6.42
N SER A 17 21.24 -1.87 5.23
CA SER A 17 20.02 -2.36 4.56
C SER A 17 19.61 -3.70 5.16
N ASN A 18 18.34 -3.86 5.52
CA ASN A 18 17.77 -5.15 5.93
C ASN A 18 17.49 -6.08 4.73
N ALA A 19 17.95 -5.71 3.52
CA ALA A 19 17.80 -6.54 2.34
C ALA A 19 18.68 -7.79 2.42
N ILE A 20 18.10 -8.94 2.08
CA ILE A 20 18.79 -10.24 2.05
C ILE A 20 19.74 -10.22 0.86
N PRO A 21 21.08 -10.35 1.05
CA PRO A 21 22.01 -10.43 -0.07
C PRO A 21 21.80 -11.72 -0.83
N VAL A 22 21.83 -11.63 -2.16
CA VAL A 22 21.58 -12.74 -3.06
C VAL A 22 22.61 -12.75 -4.19
N ASP A 23 23.45 -13.77 -4.22
CA ASP A 23 24.62 -13.82 -5.11
C ASP A 23 24.33 -14.50 -6.46
N SER A 24 23.19 -15.18 -6.60
CA SER A 24 22.84 -15.92 -7.83
C SER A 24 21.36 -15.87 -8.19
N PRO A 25 20.99 -16.09 -9.46
CA PRO A 25 19.60 -16.27 -9.89
C PRO A 25 18.85 -17.38 -9.15
N ALA A 26 19.54 -18.47 -8.81
CA ALA A 26 18.96 -19.62 -8.13
C ALA A 26 18.59 -19.28 -6.67
N ASP A 27 19.47 -18.55 -5.98
CA ASP A 27 19.22 -18.07 -4.63
C ASP A 27 18.09 -17.02 -4.62
N ALA A 28 18.08 -16.08 -5.57
CA ALA A 28 16.99 -15.10 -5.73
C ALA A 28 15.64 -15.78 -5.87
N ARG A 29 15.58 -16.79 -6.74
CA ARG A 29 14.39 -17.59 -6.94
C ARG A 29 14.00 -18.33 -5.66
N ALA A 30 14.93 -18.95 -4.94
CA ALA A 30 14.64 -19.66 -3.71
C ALA A 30 14.06 -18.74 -2.62
N GLN A 31 14.62 -17.53 -2.47
CA GLN A 31 14.09 -16.52 -1.54
C GLN A 31 12.68 -16.06 -1.94
N LEU A 32 12.45 -15.82 -3.23
CA LEU A 32 11.12 -15.47 -3.75
C LEU A 32 10.13 -16.62 -3.52
N GLU A 33 10.47 -17.86 -3.84
CA GLU A 33 9.61 -19.01 -3.58
C GLU A 33 9.32 -19.17 -2.08
N SER A 34 10.32 -19.01 -1.22
CA SER A 34 10.14 -19.06 0.23
C SER A 34 9.19 -17.96 0.72
N PHE A 35 9.37 -16.73 0.22
CA PHE A 35 8.51 -15.61 0.51
C PHE A 35 7.07 -15.90 0.09
N LEU A 36 6.84 -16.35 -1.14
CA LEU A 36 5.51 -16.64 -1.65
C LEU A 36 4.82 -17.78 -0.91
N ARG A 37 5.57 -18.80 -0.51
CA ARG A 37 5.05 -19.91 0.32
C ARG A 37 4.62 -19.44 1.71
N SER A 38 5.18 -18.35 2.22
CA SER A 38 4.85 -17.81 3.53
C SER A 38 3.65 -16.85 3.55
N ASP A 39 3.06 -16.55 2.38
CA ASP A 39 2.06 -15.49 2.14
C ASP A 39 2.13 -14.29 3.13
N PRO A 40 3.24 -13.55 3.10
CA PRO A 40 3.66 -12.70 4.20
C PRO A 40 2.99 -11.33 4.09
N GLU A 41 2.63 -10.79 5.26
CA GLU A 41 2.08 -9.44 5.38
C GLU A 41 3.15 -8.35 5.27
N THR A 42 4.43 -8.74 5.23
CA THR A 42 5.58 -7.85 5.16
C THR A 42 6.27 -7.90 3.81
N ASN A 43 6.96 -6.82 3.47
CA ASN A 43 7.74 -6.71 2.23
C ASN A 43 8.96 -7.66 2.23
N LEU A 44 9.22 -8.33 1.10
CA LEU A 44 10.53 -8.94 0.82
C LEU A 44 11.48 -7.86 0.33
N LEU A 45 12.70 -7.85 0.85
CA LEU A 45 13.79 -7.02 0.32
C LEU A 45 14.95 -7.94 -0.03
N LEU A 46 15.28 -8.04 -1.32
CA LEU A 46 16.44 -8.79 -1.82
C LEU A 46 17.45 -7.81 -2.40
N LYS A 47 18.73 -7.98 -2.06
CA LYS A 47 19.83 -7.29 -2.70
C LYS A 47 20.42 -8.18 -3.79
N LEU A 48 20.12 -7.88 -5.05
CA LEU A 48 20.58 -8.63 -6.21
C LEU A 48 20.91 -7.70 -7.38
N SER A 49 21.92 -8.07 -8.16
CA SER A 49 22.35 -7.30 -9.33
C SER A 49 21.26 -7.24 -10.41
N TRP A 50 21.41 -6.28 -11.32
CA TRP A 50 20.53 -6.15 -12.49
C TRP A 50 20.53 -7.42 -13.36
N ASP A 51 21.68 -8.07 -13.53
CA ASP A 51 21.79 -9.32 -14.30
C ASP A 51 21.03 -10.47 -13.64
N ASN A 52 21.13 -10.57 -12.30
CA ASN A 52 20.37 -11.57 -11.55
C ASN A 52 18.86 -11.30 -11.63
N LEU A 53 18.43 -10.05 -11.51
CA LEU A 53 17.01 -9.66 -11.65
C LEU A 53 16.44 -10.03 -13.02
N ASN A 54 17.23 -9.84 -14.07
CA ASN A 54 16.81 -10.08 -15.45
C ASN A 54 17.04 -11.51 -15.94
N SER A 55 17.59 -12.37 -15.09
CA SER A 55 17.70 -13.79 -15.37
C SER A 55 16.32 -14.44 -15.57
N GLN A 56 16.25 -15.44 -16.45
CA GLN A 56 15.01 -16.14 -16.75
C GLN A 56 14.30 -16.72 -15.50
N PRO A 57 15.00 -17.38 -14.54
CA PRO A 57 14.33 -17.96 -13.38
C PRO A 57 13.65 -16.92 -12.49
N VAL A 58 14.26 -15.73 -12.34
CA VAL A 58 13.74 -14.62 -11.53
C VAL A 58 12.60 -13.91 -12.26
N ARG A 59 12.74 -13.64 -13.57
CA ARG A 59 11.65 -13.05 -14.35
C ARG A 59 10.41 -13.92 -14.41
N GLN A 60 10.56 -15.24 -14.52
CA GLN A 60 9.43 -16.17 -14.53
C GLN A 60 8.63 -16.11 -13.21
N ILE A 61 9.32 -16.19 -12.07
CA ILE A 61 8.63 -16.12 -10.77
C ILE A 61 8.04 -14.72 -10.54
N LEU A 62 8.76 -13.65 -10.88
CA LEU A 62 8.23 -12.30 -10.76
C LEU A 62 7.02 -12.07 -11.68
N GLY A 63 7.01 -12.70 -12.86
CA GLY A 63 5.87 -12.71 -13.77
C GLY A 63 4.64 -13.39 -13.16
N ALA A 64 4.82 -14.55 -12.53
CA ALA A 64 3.74 -15.30 -11.89
C ALA A 64 3.14 -14.56 -10.69
N VAL A 65 3.97 -13.82 -9.94
CA VAL A 65 3.53 -13.20 -8.67
C VAL A 65 2.97 -11.80 -8.83
N ARG A 66 3.14 -11.15 -9.98
CA ARG A 66 2.64 -9.79 -10.25
C ARG A 66 1.12 -9.62 -10.06
N ARG A 67 0.36 -10.73 -10.08
CA ARG A 67 -1.08 -10.72 -9.77
C ARG A 67 -1.37 -10.56 -8.27
N ARG A 68 -0.46 -11.02 -7.41
CA ARG A 68 -0.62 -11.09 -5.95
C ARG A 68 0.37 -10.20 -5.18
N TYR A 69 1.37 -9.65 -5.86
CA TYR A 69 2.40 -8.83 -5.25
C TYR A 69 2.83 -7.68 -6.18
N ARG A 70 3.06 -6.49 -5.60
CA ARG A 70 3.72 -5.38 -6.29
C ARG A 70 5.24 -5.57 -6.25
N VAL A 71 5.91 -5.31 -7.36
CA VAL A 71 7.36 -5.54 -7.50
C VAL A 71 8.05 -4.23 -7.90
N GLU A 72 8.95 -3.74 -7.05
CA GLU A 72 9.73 -2.53 -7.27
C GLU A 72 11.23 -2.88 -7.28
N TYR A 73 12.02 -2.21 -8.12
CA TYR A 73 13.48 -2.41 -8.12
C TYR A 73 14.21 -1.07 -8.10
N ASP A 74 15.18 -0.98 -7.20
CA ASP A 74 16.14 0.10 -7.13
C ASP A 74 17.51 -0.36 -7.66
N PRO A 75 17.91 0.06 -8.87
CA PRO A 75 19.21 -0.25 -9.48
C PRO A 75 20.40 0.51 -8.88
N GLU A 76 20.22 1.62 -8.17
CA GLU A 76 21.33 2.34 -7.50
C GLU A 76 21.82 1.53 -6.30
N TYR A 77 20.89 0.91 -5.57
CA TYR A 77 21.21 0.09 -4.39
C TYR A 77 21.15 -1.41 -4.66
N GLU A 78 20.76 -1.79 -5.87
CA GLU A 78 20.52 -3.17 -6.33
C GLU A 78 19.53 -3.91 -5.41
N VAL A 79 18.41 -3.26 -5.06
CA VAL A 79 17.41 -3.80 -4.15
C VAL A 79 16.09 -4.04 -4.87
N LEU A 80 15.64 -5.29 -4.90
CA LEU A 80 14.30 -5.70 -5.28
C LEU A 80 13.40 -5.72 -4.04
N LYS A 81 12.26 -5.06 -4.14
CA LYS A 81 11.19 -5.06 -3.15
C LYS A 81 9.97 -5.78 -3.71
N VAL A 82 9.51 -6.83 -3.03
CA VAL A 82 8.24 -7.51 -3.35
C VAL A 82 7.26 -7.24 -2.21
N LYS A 83 6.15 -6.58 -2.52
CA LYS A 83 5.13 -6.16 -1.56
C LYS A 83 3.88 -7.02 -1.72
N PRO A 84 3.26 -7.54 -0.65
CA PRO A 84 1.92 -8.11 -0.74
C PRO A 84 0.94 -7.09 -1.35
N MET A 85 0.02 -7.57 -2.20
CA MET A 85 -1.04 -6.74 -2.80
C MET A 85 -1.97 -6.13 -1.74
N PRO A 86 -2.80 -5.14 -2.12
CA PRO A 86 -3.69 -4.42 -1.21
C PRO A 86 -4.44 -5.36 -0.26
N SER A 87 -4.20 -5.20 1.03
CA SER A 87 -5.09 -5.73 2.05
C SER A 87 -6.45 -5.02 1.97
N PRO A 88 -7.54 -5.56 2.54
CA PRO A 88 -8.81 -4.84 2.58
C PRO A 88 -8.68 -3.42 3.17
N LEU A 89 -7.79 -3.22 4.14
CA LEU A 89 -7.50 -1.91 4.74
C LEU A 89 -6.84 -0.93 3.75
N HIS A 90 -6.04 -1.46 2.81
CA HIS A 90 -5.42 -0.66 1.74
C HIS A 90 -6.48 -0.29 0.69
N SER A 91 -7.28 -1.25 0.23
CA SER A 91 -8.36 -1.04 -0.75
C SER A 91 -9.47 -0.09 -0.27
N ALA A 92 -9.66 0.07 1.04
CA ALA A 92 -10.59 1.05 1.60
C ALA A 92 -10.29 2.49 1.12
N LEU A 93 -9.03 2.81 0.81
CA LEU A 93 -8.68 4.12 0.25
C LEU A 93 -9.22 4.26 -1.18
N ASP A 94 -9.05 3.24 -2.02
CA ASP A 94 -9.47 3.26 -3.42
C ASP A 94 -10.98 3.53 -3.52
N GLU A 95 -11.77 2.88 -2.68
CA GLU A 95 -13.21 3.11 -2.58
C GLU A 95 -13.52 4.56 -2.17
N CYS A 96 -12.81 5.10 -1.18
CA CYS A 96 -12.98 6.48 -0.73
C CYS A 96 -12.66 7.48 -1.85
N ILE A 97 -11.55 7.31 -2.56
CA ILE A 97 -11.16 8.23 -3.61
C ILE A 97 -12.12 8.11 -4.81
N ALA A 98 -12.47 6.89 -5.22
CA ALA A 98 -13.41 6.66 -6.30
C ALA A 98 -14.76 7.33 -6.03
N ARG A 99 -15.29 7.18 -4.79
CA ARG A 99 -16.53 7.84 -4.37
C ARG A 99 -16.38 9.36 -4.35
N SER A 100 -15.31 9.89 -3.77
CA SER A 100 -15.08 11.35 -3.67
C SER A 100 -14.94 12.00 -5.06
N LEU A 101 -14.26 11.33 -5.99
CA LEU A 101 -14.15 11.78 -7.39
C LEU A 101 -15.49 11.69 -8.12
N THR A 102 -16.26 10.63 -7.90
CA THR A 102 -17.61 10.49 -8.48
C THR A 102 -18.50 11.65 -8.03
N GLU A 103 -18.50 11.97 -6.73
CA GLU A 103 -19.26 13.11 -6.21
C GLU A 103 -18.76 14.42 -6.81
N ALA A 104 -17.45 14.61 -6.95
CA ALA A 104 -16.88 15.79 -7.57
C ALA A 104 -17.27 15.94 -9.06
N TYR A 105 -17.32 14.86 -9.83
CA TYR A 105 -17.79 14.88 -11.22
C TYR A 105 -19.26 15.31 -11.33
N LEU A 106 -20.06 15.00 -10.32
CA LEU A 106 -21.48 15.34 -10.30
C LEU A 106 -21.76 16.76 -9.79
N THR A 107 -20.92 17.29 -8.90
CA THR A 107 -21.27 18.50 -8.12
C THR A 107 -20.27 19.65 -8.21
N VAL A 108 -18.99 19.40 -8.49
CA VAL A 108 -17.93 20.41 -8.43
C VAL A 108 -17.34 20.70 -9.80
N LEU A 109 -17.05 19.66 -10.58
CA LEU A 109 -16.35 19.76 -11.85
C LEU A 109 -17.32 20.09 -12.99
N THR A 110 -16.89 20.94 -13.92
CA THR A 110 -17.62 21.09 -15.19
C THR A 110 -17.48 19.83 -16.05
N PRO A 111 -18.36 19.61 -17.02
CA PRO A 111 -18.22 18.47 -17.94
C PRO A 111 -16.88 18.41 -18.67
N ASP A 112 -16.28 19.55 -19.00
CA ASP A 112 -14.98 19.59 -19.67
C ASP A 112 -13.82 19.32 -18.70
N GLU A 113 -13.87 19.84 -17.48
CA GLU A 113 -12.91 19.51 -16.42
C GLU A 113 -12.95 17.99 -16.12
N ALA A 114 -14.15 17.43 -15.96
CA ALA A 114 -14.38 16.01 -15.64
C ALA A 114 -13.90 15.05 -16.75
N ARG A 115 -13.87 15.48 -18.01
CA ARG A 115 -13.30 14.68 -19.13
C ARG A 115 -11.78 14.58 -19.06
N CYS A 116 -11.13 15.56 -18.44
CA CYS A 116 -9.68 15.64 -18.38
C CYS A 116 -9.09 15.13 -17.06
N ILE A 117 -9.86 15.17 -15.97
CA ILE A 117 -9.42 14.70 -14.65
C ILE A 117 -9.89 13.25 -14.49
N LEU A 118 -8.96 12.30 -14.35
CA LEU A 118 -9.28 10.88 -14.32
C LEU A 118 -8.41 10.12 -13.30
N PRO A 119 -8.97 9.12 -12.59
CA PRO A 119 -8.15 8.17 -11.85
C PRO A 119 -7.45 7.21 -12.83
N LEU A 120 -6.14 7.01 -12.66
CA LEU A 120 -5.33 6.19 -13.57
C LEU A 120 -4.23 5.45 -12.81
N ASP A 121 -4.23 4.12 -12.90
CA ASP A 121 -3.14 3.31 -12.36
C ASP A 121 -2.03 3.21 -13.39
N LYS A 122 -0.99 4.04 -13.22
CA LYS A 122 0.14 4.03 -14.14
C LYS A 122 1.45 4.23 -13.40
N SER A 123 2.35 3.25 -13.55
CA SER A 123 3.76 3.35 -13.19
C SER A 123 4.37 4.62 -13.77
N ARG A 124 5.31 5.22 -13.04
CA ARG A 124 6.09 6.36 -13.53
C ARG A 124 7.57 6.15 -13.35
N LEU A 125 8.29 6.54 -14.39
CA LEU A 125 9.72 6.72 -14.33
C LEU A 125 10.00 8.06 -13.64
N LEU A 126 10.84 8.04 -12.61
CA LEU A 126 11.29 9.24 -11.91
C LEU A 126 12.68 9.65 -12.37
N CYS A 127 12.92 10.96 -12.47
CA CYS A 127 14.23 11.50 -12.83
C CYS A 127 15.32 11.05 -11.85
N ARG A 128 16.54 10.89 -12.37
CA ARG A 128 17.74 10.67 -11.53
C ARG A 128 18.12 11.97 -10.86
N ALA A 129 18.13 12.01 -9.53
CA ALA A 129 18.75 13.10 -8.80
C ALA A 129 20.18 12.68 -8.43
N PRO A 130 21.20 13.55 -8.58
CA PRO A 130 22.56 13.27 -8.12
C PRO A 130 22.64 13.37 -6.59
N THR A 131 22.11 12.36 -5.89
CA THR A 131 22.28 12.02 -4.46
C THR A 131 22.02 13.07 -3.36
N LEU A 132 21.81 12.55 -2.13
CA LEU A 132 22.01 13.16 -0.80
C LEU A 132 20.76 13.41 0.07
N SER A 133 19.87 12.42 0.23
CA SER A 133 19.10 12.36 1.49
C SER A 133 19.59 11.17 2.34
N PRO A 134 20.13 11.39 3.54
CA PRO A 134 20.46 10.30 4.44
C PRO A 134 19.19 9.55 4.86
N GLY A 135 19.16 8.24 4.62
CA GLY A 135 18.30 7.28 5.32
C GLY A 135 18.08 5.98 4.53
N LYS A 136 17.32 5.05 5.11
CA LYS A 136 17.37 3.62 4.76
C LYS A 136 16.69 3.21 3.45
N LYS A 137 15.66 3.95 3.00
CA LYS A 137 14.88 3.54 1.82
C LYS A 137 15.49 3.97 0.49
N PRO A 138 15.79 3.03 -0.42
CA PRO A 138 16.36 3.34 -1.73
C PRO A 138 15.49 4.29 -2.58
N PHE A 139 16.11 5.01 -3.52
CA PHE A 139 15.45 5.85 -4.51
C PHE A 139 14.97 5.04 -5.74
N ALA A 140 13.67 4.78 -5.84
CA ALA A 140 13.14 4.02 -6.95
C ALA A 140 13.23 4.79 -8.29
N TRP A 141 13.57 4.10 -9.37
CA TRP A 141 13.56 4.65 -10.74
C TRP A 141 12.19 4.54 -11.38
N THR A 142 11.51 3.43 -11.14
CA THR A 142 10.10 3.24 -11.48
C THR A 142 9.34 3.11 -10.18
N LYS A 143 8.31 3.93 -10.01
CA LYS A 143 7.39 3.83 -8.88
C LYS A 143 5.99 3.57 -9.39
N ASP A 144 5.29 2.75 -8.62
CA ASP A 144 3.87 2.53 -8.73
C ASP A 144 3.23 3.17 -7.50
N PRO A 145 2.45 4.25 -7.65
CA PRO A 145 1.70 4.85 -6.54
C PRO A 145 0.49 3.98 -6.21
N ASP A 146 -0.01 4.04 -4.98
CA ASP A 146 -1.19 3.27 -4.59
C ASP A 146 -2.45 3.75 -5.28
N PHE A 147 -2.60 5.06 -5.47
CA PHE A 147 -3.64 5.65 -6.29
C PHE A 147 -3.11 6.94 -6.96
N THR A 148 -3.64 7.29 -8.13
CA THR A 148 -3.37 8.63 -8.72
C THR A 148 -4.60 9.30 -9.29
N ILE A 149 -4.53 10.62 -9.32
CA ILE A 149 -5.39 11.45 -10.14
C ILE A 149 -4.51 12.11 -11.20
N CYS A 150 -4.88 11.94 -12.45
CA CYS A 150 -4.17 12.44 -13.61
C CYS A 150 -4.98 13.51 -14.34
N PHE A 151 -4.27 14.37 -15.08
CA PHE A 151 -4.82 15.22 -16.12
C PHE A 151 -4.53 14.61 -17.49
N LYS A 152 -5.54 14.47 -18.35
CA LYS A 152 -5.40 13.93 -19.70
C LYS A 152 -6.20 14.74 -20.71
N GLU A 153 -5.50 15.33 -21.66
CA GLU A 153 -6.08 15.96 -22.85
C GLU A 153 -6.16 14.95 -24.00
N SER A 154 -7.14 15.11 -24.89
CA SER A 154 -7.25 14.26 -26.08
C SER A 154 -6.00 14.37 -26.95
N GLY A 155 -5.43 13.23 -27.34
CA GLY A 155 -4.21 13.18 -28.15
C GLY A 155 -2.90 13.42 -27.38
N HIS A 156 -2.96 13.65 -26.07
CA HIS A 156 -1.80 13.83 -25.21
C HIS A 156 -1.65 12.72 -24.17
N ASP A 157 -0.42 12.54 -23.70
CA ASP A 157 -0.14 11.65 -22.58
C ASP A 157 -0.73 12.19 -21.27
N ALA A 158 -1.19 11.28 -20.41
CA ALA A 158 -1.69 11.64 -19.09
C ALA A 158 -0.55 12.11 -18.17
N VAL A 159 -0.75 13.26 -17.53
CA VAL A 159 0.16 13.86 -16.55
C VAL A 159 -0.32 13.50 -15.15
N LEU A 160 0.53 12.90 -14.30
CA LEU A 160 0.16 12.64 -12.90
C LEU A 160 0.08 13.97 -12.16
N ARG A 161 -0.97 14.18 -11.37
CA ARG A 161 -1.17 15.44 -10.64
C ARG A 161 -1.20 15.25 -9.15
N VAL A 162 -1.94 14.24 -8.71
CA VAL A 162 -2.03 13.83 -7.31
C VAL A 162 -1.65 12.38 -7.19
N VAL A 163 -0.80 12.06 -6.22
CA VAL A 163 -0.41 10.68 -5.89
C VAL A 163 -0.80 10.38 -4.45
N PHE A 164 -1.26 9.16 -4.21
CA PHE A 164 -1.56 8.64 -2.88
C PHE A 164 -0.61 7.48 -2.58
N GLU A 165 -0.11 7.46 -1.35
CA GLU A 165 0.72 6.37 -0.82
C GLU A 165 0.18 5.98 0.56
N VAL A 166 -0.19 4.71 0.71
CA VAL A 166 -0.72 4.13 1.94
C VAL A 166 0.32 3.20 2.55
N GLY A 167 0.72 3.49 3.78
CA GLY A 167 1.59 2.62 4.53
C GLY A 167 0.86 1.90 5.64
N PHE A 168 0.74 0.58 5.54
CA PHE A 168 0.28 -0.25 6.65
C PHE A 168 1.47 -0.78 7.45
N THR A 169 2.34 -1.53 6.78
CA THR A 169 3.59 -2.04 7.38
C THR A 169 4.78 -1.12 7.14
N GLU A 170 4.64 -0.16 6.22
CA GLU A 170 5.63 0.86 5.93
C GLU A 170 5.84 1.79 7.12
N ALA A 171 7.11 2.08 7.42
CA ALA A 171 7.46 3.10 8.39
C ALA A 171 7.09 4.50 7.86
N TYR A 172 6.70 5.41 8.75
CA TYR A 172 6.36 6.79 8.37
C TYR A 172 7.48 7.50 7.59
N ALA A 173 8.74 7.31 7.98
CA ALA A 173 9.89 7.88 7.28
C ALA A 173 10.02 7.39 5.82
N ASP A 174 9.53 6.19 5.52
CA ASP A 174 9.53 5.62 4.19
C ASP A 174 8.42 6.23 3.32
N LEU A 175 7.26 6.56 3.91
CA LEU A 175 6.18 7.30 3.24
C LEU A 175 6.57 8.75 2.96
N LEU A 176 7.20 9.43 3.91
CA LEU A 176 7.73 10.78 3.69
C LEU A 176 8.74 10.81 2.54
N ARG A 177 9.54 9.76 2.42
CA ARG A 177 10.47 9.62 1.30
C ARG A 177 9.75 9.38 -0.01
N ASP A 178 8.65 8.64 -0.03
CA ASP A 178 7.85 8.49 -1.24
C ASP A 178 7.25 9.82 -1.67
N ALA A 179 6.61 10.56 -0.76
CA ALA A 179 6.10 11.90 -1.03
C ALA A 179 7.20 12.82 -1.59
N SER A 180 8.37 12.81 -0.96
CA SER A 180 9.52 13.61 -1.41
C SER A 180 10.00 13.20 -2.81
N GLN A 181 10.07 11.89 -3.09
CA GLN A 181 10.47 11.39 -4.40
C GLN A 181 9.48 11.79 -5.49
N TRP A 182 8.18 11.68 -5.23
CA TRP A 182 7.16 12.12 -6.16
C TRP A 182 7.30 13.61 -6.47
N LEU A 183 7.33 14.45 -5.44
CA LEU A 183 7.37 15.91 -5.61
C LEU A 183 8.68 16.41 -6.24
N LEU A 184 9.83 15.80 -5.94
CA LEU A 184 11.13 16.27 -6.43
C LEU A 184 11.56 15.64 -7.76
N ARG A 185 11.04 14.46 -8.11
CA ARG A 185 11.60 13.64 -9.20
C ARG A 185 10.60 13.30 -10.28
N SER A 186 9.34 13.73 -10.18
CA SER A 186 8.36 13.57 -11.25
C SER A 186 8.48 14.63 -12.36
N GLY A 187 9.52 15.47 -12.37
CA GLY A 187 9.66 16.56 -13.35
C GLY A 187 8.51 17.56 -13.29
N ASP A 188 8.10 17.95 -12.08
CA ASP A 188 6.99 18.87 -11.81
C ASP A 188 5.58 18.38 -12.26
N GLU A 189 5.45 17.12 -12.71
CA GLU A 189 4.14 16.53 -13.00
C GLU A 189 3.25 16.52 -11.73
N VAL A 190 3.74 15.92 -10.63
CA VAL A 190 3.00 15.78 -9.38
C VAL A 190 2.97 17.11 -8.62
N LYS A 191 1.78 17.67 -8.42
CA LYS A 191 1.57 18.89 -7.63
C LYS A 191 1.34 18.60 -6.14
N LEU A 192 0.79 17.42 -5.85
CA LEU A 192 0.36 17.03 -4.50
C LEU A 192 0.65 15.55 -4.25
N ALA A 193 1.34 15.24 -3.15
CA ALA A 193 1.52 13.89 -2.65
C ALA A 193 0.76 13.72 -1.33
N ILE A 194 -0.14 12.75 -1.27
CA ILE A 194 -0.94 12.46 -0.09
C ILE A 194 -0.44 11.15 0.50
N ILE A 195 -0.01 11.18 1.75
CA ILE A 195 0.40 9.97 2.46
C ILE A 195 -0.65 9.62 3.52
N ILE A 196 -0.98 8.34 3.61
CA ILE A 196 -1.86 7.80 4.62
C ILE A 196 -1.05 6.77 5.39
N LYS A 197 -0.93 6.97 6.70
CA LYS A 197 -0.34 5.96 7.58
C LYS A 197 -1.47 5.27 8.33
N VAL A 198 -1.51 3.95 8.21
CA VAL A 198 -2.38 3.08 8.98
C VAL A 198 -1.48 2.23 9.88
N ASP A 199 -1.71 2.28 11.19
CA ASP A 199 -0.92 1.58 12.19
C ASP A 199 -1.83 0.61 12.95
N GLU A 200 -1.42 -0.65 13.02
CA GLU A 200 -2.05 -1.69 13.84
C GLU A 200 -1.26 -1.87 15.14
N ASP A 201 -1.96 -1.91 16.29
CA ASP A 201 -1.35 -2.27 17.57
C ASP A 201 -1.05 -3.78 17.62
N GLN A 202 0.07 -4.15 17.00
CA GLN A 202 0.61 -5.50 16.99
C GLN A 202 0.92 -6.01 18.40
N ARG A 203 1.26 -5.13 19.35
CA ARG A 203 1.57 -5.52 20.72
C ARG A 203 0.30 -5.98 21.42
N GLN A 204 -0.78 -5.21 21.32
CA GLN A 204 -2.07 -5.58 21.87
C GLN A 204 -2.58 -6.88 21.25
N LEU A 205 -2.50 -7.01 19.91
CA LEU A 205 -2.88 -8.25 19.21
C LEU A 205 -2.09 -9.45 19.73
N HIS A 206 -0.77 -9.31 19.88
CA HIS A 206 0.09 -10.37 20.40
C HIS A 206 -0.25 -10.76 21.84
N CYS A 207 -0.55 -9.78 22.70
CA CYS A 207 -1.03 -10.04 24.05
C CYS A 207 -2.38 -10.79 24.04
N ARG A 208 -3.31 -10.38 23.16
CA ARG A 208 -4.62 -11.02 23.01
C ARG A 208 -4.49 -12.47 22.55
N ARG A 209 -3.63 -12.76 21.57
CA ARG A 209 -3.42 -14.12 21.06
C ARG A 209 -2.76 -15.08 22.05
N ARG A 210 -2.27 -14.58 23.18
CA ARG A 210 -1.71 -15.39 24.29
C ARG A 210 -2.72 -15.71 25.38
N THR A 211 -3.96 -15.21 25.30
CA THR A 211 -4.98 -15.53 26.30
C THR A 211 -5.50 -16.95 26.11
N GLU A 212 -5.97 -17.55 27.20
CA GLU A 212 -6.64 -18.85 27.18
C GLU A 212 -7.93 -18.80 26.36
N GLU A 213 -8.64 -17.67 26.43
CA GLU A 213 -9.85 -17.40 25.65
C GLU A 213 -9.59 -17.51 24.13
N PHE A 214 -8.55 -16.84 23.63
CA PHE A 214 -8.17 -16.92 22.22
C PHE A 214 -7.76 -18.35 21.85
N THR A 215 -6.91 -18.98 22.66
CA THR A 215 -6.39 -20.33 22.39
C THR A 215 -7.53 -21.35 22.33
N SER A 216 -8.51 -21.23 23.22
CA SER A 216 -9.71 -22.08 23.25
C SER A 216 -10.61 -21.82 22.04
N SER A 217 -10.86 -20.55 21.70
CA SER A 217 -11.64 -20.16 20.53
C SER A 217 -11.02 -20.68 19.23
N LEU A 218 -9.71 -20.50 19.05
CA LEU A 218 -8.95 -21.01 17.92
C LEU A 218 -9.04 -22.54 17.83
N SER A 219 -8.88 -23.24 18.95
CA SER A 219 -8.97 -24.71 18.98
C SER A 219 -10.35 -25.20 18.56
N ASN A 220 -11.42 -24.52 18.98
CA ASN A 220 -12.78 -24.82 18.55
C ASN A 220 -12.98 -24.58 17.05
N LEU A 221 -12.49 -23.46 16.52
CA LEU A 221 -12.56 -23.14 15.10
C LEU A 221 -11.82 -24.17 14.25
N ILE A 222 -10.60 -24.56 14.62
CA ILE A 222 -9.83 -25.60 13.90
C ILE A 222 -10.49 -26.96 14.03
N SER A 223 -11.02 -27.32 15.20
CA SER A 223 -11.76 -28.57 15.37
C SER A 223 -12.98 -28.66 14.46
N LYS A 224 -13.65 -27.52 14.21
CA LYS A 224 -14.90 -27.47 13.44
C LYS A 224 -14.69 -27.30 11.94
N TYR A 225 -13.74 -26.45 11.56
CA TYR A 225 -13.56 -25.99 10.18
C TYR A 225 -12.19 -26.30 9.59
N GLY A 226 -11.22 -26.66 10.43
CA GLY A 226 -9.85 -26.89 10.01
C GLY A 226 -9.69 -28.12 9.13
N ASP A 227 -8.74 -28.04 8.22
CA ASP A 227 -8.26 -29.14 7.39
C ASP A 227 -7.31 -30.08 8.16
N ALA A 228 -6.72 -31.05 7.46
CA ALA A 228 -5.79 -31.99 8.06
C ALA A 228 -4.49 -31.30 8.55
N GLU A 229 -3.98 -30.31 7.81
CA GLU A 229 -2.73 -29.61 8.13
C GLU A 229 -2.87 -28.76 9.39
N SER A 230 -3.88 -27.89 9.46
CA SER A 230 -4.19 -27.07 10.63
C SER A 230 -4.43 -27.92 11.89
N ARG A 231 -5.23 -28.99 11.80
CA ARG A 231 -5.47 -29.90 12.92
C ARG A 231 -4.18 -30.54 13.42
N HIS A 232 -3.30 -30.97 12.50
CA HIS A 232 -2.00 -31.54 12.84
C HIS A 232 -1.10 -30.51 13.52
N CYS A 233 -0.92 -29.33 12.92
CA CYS A 233 -0.08 -28.25 13.44
C CYS A 233 -0.49 -27.79 14.84
N HIS A 234 -1.79 -27.86 15.16
CA HIS A 234 -2.33 -27.44 16.44
C HIS A 234 -2.62 -28.59 17.42
N ASN A 235 -2.22 -29.83 17.10
CA ASN A 235 -2.47 -31.04 17.92
C ASN A 235 -3.96 -31.25 18.27
N ILE A 236 -4.86 -30.92 17.34
CA ILE A 236 -6.31 -31.06 17.52
C ILE A 236 -6.76 -32.39 16.93
N LYS A 237 -7.40 -33.22 17.76
CA LYS A 237 -7.93 -34.51 17.31
C LYS A 237 -9.00 -34.29 16.25
N ALA A 238 -8.92 -35.05 15.16
CA ALA A 238 -9.91 -34.97 14.08
C ALA A 238 -11.29 -35.39 14.60
N ASN A 239 -12.20 -34.43 14.71
CA ASN A 239 -13.60 -34.68 14.98
C ASN A 239 -14.35 -34.67 13.64
N GLY A 240 -14.48 -35.85 13.01
CA GLY A 240 -15.18 -36.02 11.75
C GLY A 240 -14.36 -35.70 10.49
N ALA A 241 -15.02 -35.83 9.34
CA ALA A 241 -14.42 -35.59 8.03
C ALA A 241 -13.95 -34.13 7.86
N VAL A 242 -12.92 -33.93 7.05
CA VAL A 242 -12.52 -32.58 6.62
C VAL A 242 -13.63 -32.05 5.71
N LEU A 243 -14.11 -30.84 5.99
CA LEU A 243 -15.11 -30.18 5.15
C LEU A 243 -14.46 -29.68 3.87
N GLU A 244 -15.14 -29.83 2.75
CA GLU A 244 -14.72 -29.28 1.45
C GLU A 244 -14.74 -27.74 1.48
N PRO A 245 -13.80 -27.06 0.79
CA PRO A 245 -13.71 -25.61 0.74
C PRO A 245 -14.86 -25.02 -0.09
N THR A 246 -16.02 -24.86 0.52
CA THR A 246 -17.22 -24.28 -0.10
C THR A 246 -17.44 -22.84 0.36
N TYR A 247 -18.17 -22.05 -0.43
CA TYR A 247 -18.58 -20.69 -0.03
C TYR A 247 -19.27 -20.66 1.35
N HIS A 248 -20.19 -21.60 1.61
CA HIS A 248 -20.92 -21.69 2.88
C HIS A 248 -20.02 -22.00 4.09
N LEU A 249 -18.94 -22.76 3.88
CA LEU A 249 -17.95 -23.01 4.92
C LEU A 249 -17.29 -21.70 5.37
N TYR A 250 -16.87 -20.87 4.41
CA TYR A 250 -16.19 -19.61 4.67
C TYR A 250 -17.11 -18.58 5.33
N GLU A 251 -18.38 -18.51 4.92
CA GLU A 251 -19.38 -17.68 5.62
C GLU A 251 -19.63 -18.15 7.06
N ALA A 252 -19.60 -19.46 7.33
CA ALA A 252 -19.72 -19.99 8.68
C ALA A 252 -18.48 -19.68 9.56
N ILE A 253 -17.27 -19.72 8.99
CA ILE A 253 -16.06 -19.25 9.70
C ILE A 253 -16.21 -17.76 10.00
N LYS A 254 -16.57 -16.95 9.01
CA LYS A 254 -16.70 -15.50 9.12
C LYS A 254 -17.70 -15.08 10.20
N SER A 255 -18.78 -15.83 10.40
CA SER A 255 -19.79 -15.52 11.43
C SER A 255 -19.37 -15.92 12.85
N GLU A 256 -18.38 -16.82 13.00
CA GLU A 256 -17.94 -17.33 14.32
C GLU A 256 -16.63 -16.70 14.82
N ILE A 257 -15.85 -16.06 13.95
CA ILE A 257 -14.65 -15.35 14.39
C ILE A 257 -15.00 -14.02 15.07
N THR A 258 -14.16 -13.64 16.04
CA THR A 258 -14.16 -12.29 16.60
C THR A 258 -13.02 -11.50 15.97
N ALA A 259 -13.32 -10.44 15.22
CA ALA A 259 -12.32 -9.71 14.44
C ALA A 259 -11.11 -9.21 15.27
N SER A 260 -11.34 -8.76 16.50
CA SER A 260 -10.30 -8.25 17.41
C SER A 260 -9.33 -9.32 17.93
N ASP A 261 -9.63 -10.61 17.72
CA ASP A 261 -8.68 -11.70 17.97
C ASP A 261 -7.63 -11.81 16.84
N TRP A 262 -7.96 -11.26 15.66
CA TRP A 262 -7.18 -11.41 14.43
C TRP A 262 -6.57 -10.10 13.93
N VAL A 263 -7.12 -8.96 14.33
CA VAL A 263 -6.64 -7.61 14.01
C VAL A 263 -6.56 -6.78 15.29
N GLY A 264 -5.39 -6.22 15.56
CA GLY A 264 -5.18 -5.27 16.66
C GLY A 264 -5.91 -3.96 16.42
N GLN A 265 -5.95 -3.09 17.42
CA GLN A 265 -6.54 -1.78 17.25
C GLN A 265 -5.85 -1.00 16.13
N ILE A 266 -6.65 -0.46 15.20
CA ILE A 266 -6.17 0.36 14.09
C ILE A 266 -6.21 1.84 14.45
N SER A 267 -5.12 2.54 14.16
CA SER A 267 -5.05 4.00 14.09
C SER A 267 -4.67 4.41 12.67
N ALA A 268 -5.13 5.57 12.23
CA ALA A 268 -4.82 6.05 10.89
C ALA A 268 -4.79 7.58 10.85
N TYR A 269 -3.88 8.13 10.05
CA TYR A 269 -3.81 9.57 9.77
C TYR A 269 -3.37 9.83 8.34
N MET A 270 -3.65 11.04 7.85
CA MET A 270 -3.29 11.52 6.53
C MET A 270 -2.49 12.82 6.61
N GLU A 271 -1.56 12.98 5.68
CA GLU A 271 -0.79 14.20 5.47
C GLU A 271 -0.76 14.54 3.97
N MET A 272 -0.89 15.83 3.65
CA MET A 272 -0.85 16.35 2.28
C MET A 272 0.45 17.12 2.10
N TRP A 273 1.23 16.79 1.08
CA TRP A 273 2.56 17.35 0.85
C TRP A 273 2.62 18.02 -0.52
N GLU A 274 3.20 19.21 -0.57
CA GLU A 274 3.36 19.99 -1.80
C GLU A 274 4.77 20.59 -1.88
N MET A 275 5.12 21.12 -3.05
CA MET A 275 6.35 21.90 -3.20
C MET A 275 6.13 23.34 -2.70
N ASN A 276 6.94 23.77 -1.74
CA ASN A 276 7.00 25.14 -1.25
C ASN A 276 8.46 25.62 -1.19
N GLY A 277 8.79 26.68 -1.92
CA GLY A 277 10.16 27.21 -1.98
C GLY A 277 11.19 26.18 -2.49
N GLY A 278 10.79 25.34 -3.45
CA GLY A 278 11.66 24.30 -4.02
C GLY A 278 11.91 23.10 -3.11
N ARG A 279 11.11 22.92 -2.05
CA ARG A 279 11.22 21.79 -1.12
C ARG A 279 9.84 21.18 -0.82
N PRO A 280 9.75 19.86 -0.62
CA PRO A 280 8.55 19.24 -0.07
C PRO A 280 8.22 19.83 1.30
N ALA A 281 6.97 20.26 1.47
CA ALA A 281 6.46 20.81 2.71
C ALA A 281 5.04 20.29 2.96
N LEU A 282 4.70 20.14 4.24
CA LEU A 282 3.35 19.76 4.65
C LEU A 282 2.38 20.90 4.34
N ARG A 283 1.31 20.60 3.59
CA ARG A 283 0.17 21.47 3.36
C ARG A 283 -0.76 21.40 4.57
N GLY A 284 -0.79 22.46 5.36
CA GLY A 284 -1.63 22.53 6.55
C GLY A 284 -1.11 21.63 7.67
N SER A 285 -2.02 20.89 8.32
CA SER A 285 -1.71 20.01 9.44
C SER A 285 -2.19 18.58 9.18
N ARG A 286 -1.57 17.60 9.87
CA ARG A 286 -1.98 16.18 9.86
C ARG A 286 -3.46 16.02 10.18
N ILE A 287 -4.14 15.14 9.45
CA ILE A 287 -5.56 14.82 9.62
C ILE A 287 -5.67 13.43 10.25
N ASP A 288 -6.12 13.36 11.50
CA ASP A 288 -6.40 12.07 12.14
C ASP A 288 -7.69 11.46 11.57
N ILE A 289 -7.65 10.16 11.28
CA ILE A 289 -8.75 9.41 10.66
C ILE A 289 -9.32 8.42 11.67
N LEU A 290 -8.46 7.58 12.26
CA LEU A 290 -8.82 6.62 13.30
C LEU A 290 -7.91 6.78 14.53
N PRO A 291 -8.47 6.70 15.76
CA PRO A 291 -9.91 6.70 16.07
C PRO A 291 -10.57 7.99 15.58
N THR A 292 -11.91 7.99 15.43
CA THR A 292 -12.63 9.16 14.93
C THR A 292 -12.29 10.40 15.77
N PRO A 293 -11.69 11.45 15.18
CA PRO A 293 -11.32 12.65 15.93
C PRO A 293 -12.57 13.40 16.40
N SER A 294 -12.46 14.19 17.48
CA SER A 294 -13.58 14.98 17.99
C SER A 294 -14.09 16.02 16.98
N ASN A 295 -13.20 16.52 16.14
CA ASN A 295 -13.52 17.47 15.06
C ASN A 295 -13.08 16.86 13.72
N PRO A 296 -13.88 15.95 13.14
CA PRO A 296 -13.56 15.35 11.85
C PRO A 296 -13.58 16.42 10.76
N ARG A 297 -12.60 16.34 9.86
CA ARG A 297 -12.47 17.23 8.72
C ARG A 297 -12.14 16.44 7.47
N ASP A 298 -12.57 16.95 6.33
CA ASP A 298 -12.26 16.40 5.03
C ASP A 298 -11.08 17.16 4.42
N PRO A 299 -10.05 16.47 3.93
CA PRO A 299 -8.99 17.09 3.14
C PRO A 299 -9.55 17.63 1.82
N GLU A 300 -8.98 18.75 1.35
CA GLU A 300 -9.37 19.43 0.13
C GLU A 300 -8.26 19.39 -0.91
N ILE A 301 -8.55 18.83 -2.08
CA ILE A 301 -7.71 18.90 -3.28
C ILE A 301 -8.23 20.06 -4.13
N ARG A 302 -7.37 21.03 -4.45
CA ARG A 302 -7.76 22.20 -5.24
C ARG A 302 -7.82 21.81 -6.72
N ILE A 303 -8.70 22.45 -7.49
CA ILE A 303 -8.70 22.27 -8.95
C ILE A 303 -7.34 22.61 -9.58
N THR A 304 -6.62 23.57 -8.98
CA THR A 304 -5.28 23.98 -9.37
C THR A 304 -4.20 22.95 -9.09
N ASP A 305 -4.48 21.96 -8.23
CA ASP A 305 -3.63 20.76 -8.08
C ASP A 305 -3.81 19.83 -9.28
N LEU A 306 -5.05 19.72 -9.78
CA LEU A 306 -5.49 18.76 -10.79
C LEU A 306 -5.25 19.22 -12.23
N ILE A 307 -5.17 20.53 -12.49
CA ILE A 307 -4.98 21.08 -13.84
C ILE A 307 -3.60 21.74 -13.92
N PRO A 308 -2.69 21.27 -14.81
CA PRO A 308 -1.41 21.94 -15.07
C PRO A 308 -1.58 23.41 -15.41
N GLU A 309 -0.67 24.26 -14.93
CA GLU A 309 -0.75 25.72 -15.08
C GLU A 309 -0.82 26.16 -16.55
N ASP A 310 -0.04 25.51 -17.43
CA ASP A 310 -0.02 25.74 -18.87
C ASP A 310 -1.30 25.28 -19.60
N ARG A 311 -2.14 24.48 -18.93
CA ARG A 311 -3.39 23.91 -19.49
C ARG A 311 -4.64 24.59 -18.96
N ARG A 312 -4.54 25.52 -18.02
CA ARG A 312 -5.69 26.24 -17.45
C ARG A 312 -6.44 27.07 -18.49
N THR A 313 -5.73 27.60 -19.49
CA THR A 313 -6.32 28.39 -20.58
C THR A 313 -7.21 27.57 -21.52
N LEU A 314 -7.22 26.23 -21.41
CA LEU A 314 -8.15 25.37 -22.15
C LEU A 314 -9.59 25.51 -21.66
N PHE A 315 -9.80 26.06 -20.47
CA PHE A 315 -11.11 26.22 -19.85
C PHE A 315 -11.47 27.71 -19.83
N THR A 316 -12.61 28.08 -20.42
CA THR A 316 -13.02 29.49 -20.57
C THR A 316 -13.35 30.17 -19.25
N ASP A 317 -13.86 29.41 -18.27
CA ASP A 317 -14.36 29.91 -16.99
C ASP A 317 -13.82 29.06 -15.83
N LEU A 318 -12.50 28.83 -15.81
CA LEU A 318 -11.87 28.08 -14.72
C LEU A 318 -12.01 28.84 -13.39
N ASP A 319 -12.81 28.28 -12.48
CA ASP A 319 -12.88 28.74 -11.10
C ASP A 319 -11.80 28.06 -10.26
N GLU A 320 -10.69 28.76 -10.05
CA GLU A 320 -9.54 28.26 -9.27
C GLU A 320 -9.86 28.02 -7.78
N SER A 321 -11.00 28.52 -7.28
CA SER A 321 -11.43 28.32 -5.89
C SER A 321 -12.09 26.96 -5.64
N LYS A 322 -12.43 26.21 -6.71
CA LYS A 322 -13.01 24.88 -6.60
C LYS A 322 -12.09 23.91 -5.86
N THR A 323 -12.70 23.13 -4.96
CA THR A 323 -12.02 22.09 -4.19
C THR A 323 -12.83 20.80 -4.22
N ILE A 324 -12.13 19.68 -4.42
CA ILE A 324 -12.66 18.33 -4.20
C ILE A 324 -12.38 17.94 -2.76
N ARG A 325 -13.43 17.55 -2.03
CA ARG A 325 -13.31 17.05 -0.66
C ARG A 325 -13.20 15.54 -0.68
N LEU A 326 -12.23 15.00 0.06
CA LEU A 326 -12.12 13.57 0.28
C LEU A 326 -13.01 13.18 1.47
N ASP A 327 -14.01 12.33 1.25
CA ASP A 327 -14.99 11.95 2.28
C ASP A 327 -14.36 11.07 3.37
N MET A 328 -13.84 11.72 4.43
CA MET A 328 -13.23 10.99 5.54
C MET A 328 -14.26 10.27 6.39
N GLY A 329 -15.53 10.66 6.33
CA GLY A 329 -16.63 9.92 6.96
C GLY A 329 -16.73 8.53 6.36
N PHE A 330 -16.87 8.47 5.04
CA PHE A 330 -16.89 7.22 4.30
C PHE A 330 -15.59 6.43 4.46
N TYR A 331 -14.42 7.09 4.44
CA TYR A 331 -13.16 6.35 4.61
C TYR A 331 -13.08 5.64 5.97
N ARG A 332 -13.53 6.30 7.06
CA ARG A 332 -13.63 5.66 8.37
C ARG A 332 -14.56 4.46 8.35
N GLU A 333 -15.73 4.56 7.71
CA GLU A 333 -16.66 3.44 7.54
C GLU A 333 -16.02 2.29 6.76
N ALA A 334 -15.35 2.59 5.65
CA ALA A 334 -14.65 1.60 4.82
C ALA A 334 -13.54 0.89 5.61
N LEU A 335 -12.71 1.62 6.38
CA LEU A 335 -11.72 1.02 7.28
C LEU A 335 -12.37 0.12 8.34
N ASN A 336 -13.48 0.57 8.93
CA ASN A 336 -14.22 -0.22 9.92
C ASN A 336 -14.82 -1.50 9.33
N GLN A 337 -15.26 -1.49 8.08
CA GLN A 337 -15.75 -2.68 7.37
C GLN A 337 -14.59 -3.60 6.91
N ALA A 338 -13.46 -3.02 6.53
CA ALA A 338 -12.25 -3.75 6.13
C ALA A 338 -11.58 -4.48 7.29
N MET A 339 -11.68 -3.99 8.52
CA MET A 339 -11.09 -4.63 9.71
C MET A 339 -11.63 -6.06 9.94
N PRO A 340 -12.95 -6.32 10.04
CA PRO A 340 -13.49 -7.68 10.14
C PRO A 340 -13.08 -8.58 8.99
N TYR A 341 -13.05 -8.05 7.76
CA TYR A 341 -12.66 -8.84 6.59
C TYR A 341 -11.16 -9.19 6.59
N THR A 342 -10.30 -8.27 7.05
CA THR A 342 -8.88 -8.54 7.29
C THR A 342 -8.70 -9.60 8.37
N GLY A 343 -9.48 -9.52 9.45
CA GLY A 343 -9.50 -10.53 10.50
C GLY A 343 -9.93 -11.90 9.98
N PHE A 344 -10.95 -11.94 9.12
CA PHE A 344 -11.39 -13.15 8.44
C PHE A 344 -10.31 -13.77 7.56
N ILE A 345 -9.65 -12.99 6.71
CA ILE A 345 -8.55 -13.50 5.86
C ILE A 345 -7.44 -14.11 6.73
N ARG A 346 -7.03 -13.40 7.79
CA ARG A 346 -6.02 -13.88 8.74
C ARG A 346 -6.45 -15.16 9.46
N ALA A 347 -7.73 -15.23 9.85
CA ALA A 347 -8.30 -16.42 10.49
C ALA A 347 -8.27 -17.64 9.58
N VAL A 348 -8.74 -17.47 8.34
CA VAL A 348 -8.76 -18.54 7.34
C VAL A 348 -7.35 -19.06 7.08
N LYS A 349 -6.34 -18.20 6.97
CA LYS A 349 -4.94 -18.64 6.78
C LYS A 349 -4.44 -19.58 7.88
N VAL A 350 -4.94 -19.46 9.11
CA VAL A 350 -4.57 -20.33 10.24
C VAL A 350 -5.48 -21.55 10.33
N ILE A 351 -6.79 -21.37 10.13
CA ILE A 351 -7.78 -22.44 10.24
C ILE A 351 -7.67 -23.40 9.06
N ARG A 352 -7.40 -22.90 7.86
CA ARG A 352 -7.31 -23.66 6.60
C ARG A 352 -6.15 -23.12 5.75
N PRO A 353 -4.89 -23.40 6.12
CA PRO A 353 -3.75 -23.01 5.30
C PRO A 353 -3.93 -23.56 3.88
N LEU A 354 -3.66 -22.74 2.87
CA LEU A 354 -3.74 -23.19 1.48
C LEU A 354 -2.81 -24.39 1.28
N ASP A 355 -3.33 -25.46 0.69
CA ASP A 355 -2.54 -26.66 0.39
C ASP A 355 -1.29 -26.27 -0.42
N LYS A 356 -0.14 -26.84 -0.05
CA LYS A 356 1.16 -26.64 -0.73
C LYS A 356 1.17 -26.98 -2.23
N TYR A 357 0.04 -27.48 -2.76
CA TYR A 357 -0.12 -28.06 -4.08
C TYR A 357 -1.24 -27.46 -4.93
N GLU A 358 -1.96 -26.43 -4.47
CA GLU A 358 -2.78 -25.61 -5.37
C GLU A 358 -1.85 -24.73 -6.24
N LYS A 359 -1.12 -25.37 -7.13
CA LYS A 359 -0.67 -24.74 -8.37
C LYS A 359 -1.95 -24.40 -9.13
N GLU A 360 -2.19 -23.10 -9.34
CA GLU A 360 -3.18 -22.69 -10.34
C GLU A 360 -2.86 -23.45 -11.64
N PRO A 361 -3.88 -23.98 -12.35
CA PRO A 361 -3.63 -24.54 -13.67
C PRO A 361 -2.94 -23.48 -14.51
N ASP A 362 -1.81 -23.85 -15.12
CA ASP A 362 -1.13 -23.03 -16.11
C ASP A 362 -2.17 -22.73 -17.21
N TYR A 363 -2.75 -21.53 -17.18
CA TYR A 363 -3.51 -21.01 -18.29
C TYR A 363 -2.47 -20.58 -19.33
N GLU A 364 -2.21 -21.48 -20.28
CA GLU A 364 -1.40 -21.24 -21.50
C GLU A 364 -1.90 -20.05 -22.31
#